data_AF-A0AAU7PST7-F1
#
_entry.id   AF-A0AAU7PST7-F1
#
_cell.length_a   1.000
_cell.length_b   1.000
_cell.length_c   1.000
_cell.angle_alpha   90.00
_cell.angle_beta   90.00
_cell.angle_gamma   90.00
#
_symmetry.space_group_name_H-M   'P 1'
#
loop_
_entity.id
_entity.type
_entity.pdbx_description
1 polymer ?
#
loop_
_entity_poly.entity_id
_entity_poly.type
_entity_poly.pdbx_seq_one_letter_code
_entity_poly.pdbx_strand_id
1 'polypeptide(L)'
;MELNLFLDYIGNCVRHINEDVERLHSKQYNDSVVLDHLSSEVIMLESHIKYFTQSNRLAMEEIEYPYQTSYVNQTQVEAPPRYFTLEELSQYNGKNGAPAYVAVNGVVYDVTNNSVWRGDSHFGLNPGNNLSIDFATCHPGAMVLTRLPIVGYLATE
;
A
#
# COMPACT_ATOMS: atom_id res chain seq x y z
N MET A 1 8.94 2.50 6.25
CA MET A 1 8.59 1.15 6.72
C MET A 1 9.72 0.65 7.62
N GLU A 2 9.45 0.07 8.80
CA GLU A 2 10.55 -0.55 9.54
C GLU A 2 11.11 -1.67 8.67
N LEU A 3 12.43 -1.88 8.69
CA LEU A 3 13.04 -2.87 7.80
C LEU A 3 12.38 -4.25 7.97
N ASN A 4 12.02 -4.63 9.19
CA ASN A 4 11.34 -5.90 9.46
C ASN A 4 9.95 -5.96 8.82
N LEU A 5 9.12 -4.92 9.00
CA LEU A 5 7.81 -4.81 8.36
C LEU A 5 7.88 -4.92 6.84
N PHE A 6 8.89 -4.29 6.25
CA PHE A 6 9.12 -4.36 4.82
C PHE A 6 9.47 -5.79 4.41
N LEU A 7 10.44 -6.40 5.08
CA LEU A 7 10.88 -7.75 4.76
C LEU A 7 9.74 -8.77 4.96
N ASP A 8 8.89 -8.60 5.97
CA ASP A 8 7.70 -9.42 6.18
C ASP A 8 6.68 -9.25 5.05
N TYR A 9 6.45 -8.01 4.60
CA TYR A 9 5.60 -7.74 3.44
C TYR A 9 6.15 -8.39 2.16
N ILE A 10 7.44 -8.22 1.89
CA ILE A 10 8.12 -8.85 0.74
C ILE A 10 7.99 -10.37 0.81
N GLY A 11 8.26 -10.96 1.99
CA GLY A 11 8.15 -12.40 2.21
C GLY A 11 6.74 -12.92 1.92
N ASN A 12 5.71 -12.18 2.34
CA ASN A 12 4.32 -12.55 2.05
C ASN A 12 3.97 -12.46 0.57
N CYS A 13 4.36 -11.38 -0.13
CA CYS A 13 4.13 -11.27 -1.58
C CYS A 13 4.84 -12.38 -2.35
N VAL A 14 6.10 -12.69 -2.03
CA VAL A 14 6.85 -13.79 -2.66
C VAL A 14 6.18 -15.14 -2.42
N ARG A 15 5.65 -15.37 -1.22
CA ARG A 15 4.89 -16.59 -0.90
C ARG A 15 3.63 -16.69 -1.77
N HIS A 16 2.82 -15.63 -1.87
CA HIS A 16 1.61 -15.62 -2.71
C HIS A 16 1.93 -15.83 -4.19
N ILE A 17 2.98 -15.18 -4.71
CA ILE A 17 3.47 -15.37 -6.08
C ILE A 17 3.79 -16.85 -6.34
N ASN A 18 4.52 -17.50 -5.42
CA ASN A 18 4.84 -18.92 -5.55
C ASN A 18 3.57 -19.80 -5.49
N GLU A 19 2.64 -19.51 -4.59
CA GLU A 19 1.36 -20.22 -4.49
C GLU A 19 0.55 -20.13 -5.81
N ASP A 20 0.55 -18.97 -6.47
CA ASP A 20 -0.13 -18.80 -7.76
C ASP A 20 0.57 -19.56 -8.89
N VAL A 21 1.91 -19.58 -8.91
CA VAL A 21 2.66 -20.41 -9.87
C VAL A 21 2.29 -21.89 -9.70
N GLU A 22 2.25 -22.40 -8.47
CA GLU A 22 1.83 -23.79 -8.20
C GLU A 22 0.37 -24.04 -8.62
N ARG A 23 -0.53 -23.08 -8.40
CA ARG A 23 -1.94 -23.17 -8.84
C ARG A 23 -2.05 -23.27 -10.36
N LEU A 24 -1.26 -22.51 -11.12
CA LEU A 24 -1.22 -22.61 -12.59
C LEU A 24 -0.76 -24.00 -13.06
N HIS A 25 0.18 -24.62 -12.35
CA HIS A 25 0.63 -25.98 -12.67
C HIS A 25 -0.40 -27.06 -12.32
N SER A 26 -1.20 -26.85 -11.26
CA SER A 26 -2.15 -27.85 -10.75
C SER A 26 -3.32 -28.16 -11.70
N LYS A 27 -3.66 -27.24 -12.62
CA LYS A 27 -4.87 -27.28 -13.49
C LYS A 27 -6.20 -27.39 -12.73
N GLN A 28 -6.21 -27.15 -11.42
CA GLN A 28 -7.42 -27.20 -10.58
C GLN A 28 -8.14 -25.86 -10.48
N TYR A 29 -7.52 -24.79 -10.98
CA TYR A 29 -7.99 -23.42 -10.88
C TYR A 29 -8.19 -22.83 -12.27
N ASN A 30 -8.93 -21.72 -12.33
CA ASN A 30 -9.05 -20.95 -13.56
C ASN A 30 -7.77 -20.13 -13.78
N ASP A 31 -7.00 -20.47 -14.81
CA ASP A 31 -5.73 -19.81 -15.13
C ASP A 31 -5.85 -18.28 -15.21
N SER A 32 -6.93 -17.75 -15.78
CA SER A 32 -7.13 -16.28 -15.90
C SER A 32 -7.21 -15.62 -14.53
N VAL A 33 -7.94 -16.24 -13.58
CA VAL A 33 -8.10 -15.70 -12.22
C VAL A 33 -6.78 -15.76 -11.47
N VAL A 34 -6.02 -16.84 -11.64
CA VAL A 34 -4.71 -17.00 -11.00
C VAL A 34 -3.70 -16.01 -11.58
N LEU A 35 -3.72 -15.78 -12.91
CA LEU A 35 -2.86 -14.80 -13.58
C LEU A 35 -3.17 -13.35 -13.16
N ASP A 36 -4.45 -13.00 -12.98
CA ASP A 36 -4.86 -11.67 -12.51
C ASP A 36 -4.38 -11.42 -11.07
N HIS A 37 -4.47 -12.43 -10.20
CA HIS A 37 -3.94 -12.38 -8.84
C HIS A 37 -2.41 -12.25 -8.82
N LEU A 38 -1.72 -13.09 -9.58
CA LEU A 38 -0.26 -13.05 -9.72
C LEU A 38 0.23 -11.68 -10.19
N SER A 39 -0.42 -11.10 -11.22
CA SER A 39 -0.09 -9.76 -11.71
C SER A 39 -0.28 -8.69 -10.64
N SER A 40 -1.32 -8.82 -9.82
CA SER A 40 -1.58 -7.88 -8.72
C SER A 40 -0.50 -7.97 -7.64
N GLU A 41 -0.10 -9.17 -7.22
CA GLU A 41 0.98 -9.37 -6.25
C GLU A 41 2.31 -8.80 -6.75
N VAL A 42 2.65 -8.99 -8.03
CA VAL A 42 3.87 -8.41 -8.63
C VAL A 42 3.83 -6.88 -8.64
N ILE A 43 2.72 -6.28 -9.09
CA ILE A 43 2.60 -4.80 -9.13
C ILE A 43 2.65 -4.21 -7.72
N MET A 44 1.99 -4.87 -6.76
CA MET A 44 2.00 -4.47 -5.36
C MET A 44 3.42 -4.54 -4.80
N LEU A 45 4.12 -5.64 -5.03
CA LEU A 45 5.52 -5.82 -4.66
C LEU A 45 6.42 -4.70 -5.22
N GLU A 46 6.31 -4.42 -6.52
CA GLU A 46 7.06 -3.34 -7.18
C GLU A 46 6.77 -1.96 -6.57
N SER A 47 5.49 -1.64 -6.34
CA SER A 47 5.07 -0.37 -5.75
C SER A 47 5.66 -0.19 -4.34
N HIS A 48 5.70 -1.27 -3.56
CA HIS A 48 6.22 -1.25 -2.19
C HIS A 48 7.73 -1.13 -2.14
N ILE A 49 8.45 -1.85 -2.99
CA ILE A 49 9.90 -1.70 -3.15
C ILE A 49 10.22 -0.26 -3.54
N LYS A 50 9.52 0.29 -4.53
CA LYS A 50 9.72 1.66 -5.00
C LYS A 50 9.52 2.67 -3.86
N TYR A 51 8.39 2.59 -3.15
CA TYR A 51 8.09 3.51 -2.05
C TYR A 51 9.11 3.38 -0.91
N PHE A 52 9.50 2.17 -0.53
CA PHE A 52 10.51 1.93 0.50
C PHE A 52 11.88 2.49 0.11
N THR A 53 12.34 2.23 -1.12
CA THR A 53 13.61 2.76 -1.62
C THR A 53 13.60 4.28 -1.67
N GLN A 54 12.53 4.90 -2.17
CA GLN A 54 12.38 6.35 -2.21
C GLN A 54 12.41 6.96 -0.80
N SER A 55 11.62 6.37 0.10
CA SER A 55 11.56 6.73 1.52
C SER A 55 12.90 6.67 2.23
N ASN A 56 13.71 5.64 1.94
CA ASN A 56 15.00 5.44 2.61
C ASN A 56 16.15 6.20 1.95
N ARG A 57 16.01 6.60 0.67
CA ARG A 57 17.00 7.44 -0.01
C ARG A 57 17.16 8.81 0.67
N LEU A 58 16.09 9.33 1.26
CA LEU A 58 16.08 10.58 2.04
C LEU A 58 16.88 10.48 3.34
N ALA A 59 16.87 9.31 4.01
CA ALA A 59 17.65 9.07 5.23
C ALA A 59 19.16 8.92 4.93
N MET A 60 19.53 8.54 3.70
CA MET A 60 20.93 8.43 3.27
C MET A 60 21.49 9.75 2.73
N GLU A 61 20.67 10.59 2.09
CA GLU A 61 21.06 11.95 1.66
C GLU A 61 21.25 12.93 2.86
N GLU A 62 20.61 12.71 4.02
CA GLU A 62 20.84 13.51 5.24
C GLU A 62 22.18 13.21 5.96
N ILE A 63 22.79 12.04 5.72
CA ILE A 63 24.02 11.62 6.42
C ILE A 63 25.28 11.95 5.59
N GLU A 64 25.14 12.23 4.29
CA GLU A 64 26.26 12.54 3.40
C GLU A 64 26.16 14.00 2.86
N TYR A 65 27.10 14.86 3.31
CA TYR A 65 27.54 16.16 2.77
C TYR A 65 27.07 17.49 3.41
N PRO A 66 27.94 18.14 4.22
CA PRO A 66 27.83 19.56 4.60
C PRO A 66 28.46 20.56 3.60
N TYR A 67 28.56 20.28 2.29
CA TYR A 67 29.00 21.28 1.30
C TYR A 67 28.19 21.26 -0.01
N GLN A 68 27.64 22.42 -0.35
CA GLN A 68 26.70 22.71 -1.44
C GLN A 68 27.23 22.47 -2.86
N THR A 69 26.35 22.08 -3.79
CA THR A 69 26.22 22.76 -5.09
C THR A 69 24.75 22.86 -5.51
N SER A 70 24.43 23.97 -6.16
CA SER A 70 23.11 24.41 -6.59
C SER A 70 22.63 23.73 -7.87
N TYR A 71 21.55 22.95 -7.78
CA TYR A 71 20.60 22.73 -8.87
C TYR A 71 19.18 22.70 -8.29
N VAL A 72 18.46 23.80 -8.52
CA VAL A 72 17.04 23.91 -8.25
C VAL A 72 16.32 23.22 -9.41
N ASN A 73 15.69 22.08 -9.15
CA ASN A 73 14.53 21.63 -9.91
C ASN A 73 13.51 21.09 -8.91
N GLN A 74 12.32 21.67 -8.97
CA GLN A 74 11.20 21.44 -8.06
C GLN A 74 10.76 19.99 -8.14
N THR A 75 11.29 19.15 -7.26
CA THR A 75 10.74 17.84 -6.95
C THR A 75 10.24 17.94 -5.53
N GLN A 76 8.95 17.69 -5.34
CA GLN A 76 8.27 17.69 -4.04
C GLN A 76 9.19 17.03 -2.99
N VAL A 77 9.47 17.78 -1.92
CA VAL A 77 10.20 17.26 -0.76
C VAL A 77 9.26 16.24 -0.10
N GLU A 78 9.34 14.98 -0.52
CA GLU A 78 8.51 13.91 0.03
C GLU A 78 9.07 13.53 1.40
N ALA A 79 8.23 13.65 2.43
CA ALA A 79 8.58 13.37 3.82
C ALA A 79 8.83 11.86 4.04
N PRO A 80 9.52 11.47 5.13
CA PRO A 80 9.68 10.06 5.49
C PRO A 80 8.32 9.34 5.56
N PRO A 81 8.31 8.01 5.33
CA PRO A 81 7.08 7.23 5.24
C PRO A 81 6.35 7.25 6.57
N ARG A 82 5.09 7.67 6.54
CA ARG A 82 4.25 7.75 7.73
C ARG A 82 3.76 6.36 8.16
N TYR A 83 3.66 6.16 9.47
CA TYR A 83 3.02 5.00 10.06
C TYR A 83 1.80 5.44 10.84
N PHE A 84 0.83 4.55 10.89
CA PHE A 84 -0.43 4.74 11.57
C PHE A 84 -0.63 3.58 12.53
N THR A 85 -0.97 3.89 13.78
CA THR A 85 -1.69 2.89 14.60
C THR A 85 -3.11 2.75 14.07
N LEU A 86 -3.82 1.71 14.51
CA LEU A 86 -5.25 1.59 14.20
C LEU A 86 -6.05 2.76 14.79
N GLU A 87 -5.70 3.24 15.98
CA GLU A 87 -6.33 4.42 16.58
C GLU A 87 -6.08 5.67 15.73
N GLU A 88 -4.86 5.90 15.27
CA GLU A 88 -4.57 7.04 14.39
C GLU A 88 -5.30 6.93 13.06
N LEU A 89 -5.30 5.73 12.45
CA LEU A 89 -6.01 5.48 11.20
C LEU A 89 -7.51 5.79 11.34
N SER A 90 -8.13 5.46 12.48
CA SER A 90 -9.56 5.71 12.73
C SER A 90 -9.98 7.19 12.63
N GLN A 91 -9.03 8.13 12.76
CA GLN A 91 -9.27 9.55 12.61
C GLN A 91 -9.43 9.97 11.14
N TYR A 92 -8.97 9.15 10.19
CA TYR A 92 -9.04 9.38 8.75
C TYR A 92 -10.28 8.72 8.14
N ASN A 93 -11.44 9.10 8.67
CA ASN A 93 -12.73 8.47 8.35
C ASN A 93 -13.53 9.19 7.25
N GLY A 94 -13.00 10.25 6.64
CA GLY A 94 -13.67 11.01 5.59
C GLY A 94 -14.76 11.98 6.08
N LYS A 95 -15.00 12.08 7.40
CA LYS A 95 -16.07 12.90 7.98
C LYS A 95 -15.56 14.23 8.48
N ASN A 96 -16.43 15.23 8.54
CA ASN A 96 -16.13 16.57 9.07
C ASN A 96 -14.91 17.24 8.40
N GLY A 97 -14.67 16.94 7.12
CA GLY A 97 -13.51 17.46 6.38
C GLY A 97 -12.20 16.72 6.65
N ALA A 98 -12.19 15.66 7.45
CA ALA A 98 -11.04 14.77 7.57
C ALA A 98 -10.83 13.99 6.26
N PRO A 99 -9.58 13.67 5.88
CA PRO A 99 -9.30 12.73 4.79
C PRO A 99 -9.88 11.34 5.09
N ALA A 100 -10.09 10.55 4.04
CA ALA A 100 -10.58 9.18 4.11
C ALA A 100 -9.48 8.21 3.72
N TYR A 101 -8.95 7.44 4.68
CA TYR A 101 -7.89 6.45 4.44
C TYR A 101 -8.35 5.03 4.74
N VAL A 102 -7.79 4.03 4.07
CA VAL A 102 -8.05 2.61 4.35
C VAL A 102 -6.74 1.85 4.39
N ALA A 103 -6.62 0.88 5.30
CA ALA A 103 -5.48 -0.02 5.30
C ALA A 103 -5.83 -1.36 4.62
N VAL A 104 -4.97 -1.82 3.71
CA VAL A 104 -5.06 -3.15 3.09
C VAL A 104 -3.66 -3.77 3.06
N ASN A 105 -3.52 -4.97 3.61
CA ASN A 105 -2.28 -5.72 3.74
C ASN A 105 -1.13 -4.91 4.37
N GLY A 106 -1.45 -4.12 5.40
CA GLY A 106 -0.50 -3.28 6.13
C GLY A 106 -0.21 -1.93 5.47
N VAL A 107 -0.83 -1.60 4.34
CA VAL A 107 -0.57 -0.40 3.53
C VAL A 107 -1.75 0.54 3.64
N VAL A 108 -1.50 1.83 3.89
CA VAL A 108 -2.54 2.84 4.02
C VAL A 108 -2.69 3.63 2.73
N TYR A 109 -3.88 3.57 2.15
CA TYR A 109 -4.25 4.24 0.90
C TYR A 109 -5.18 5.41 1.14
N ASP A 110 -5.00 6.49 0.39
CA ASP A 110 -5.91 7.62 0.35
C ASP A 110 -7.08 7.36 -0.62
N VAL A 111 -8.29 7.35 -0.09
CA VAL A 111 -9.53 7.20 -0.87
C VAL A 111 -10.39 8.48 -0.87
N THR A 112 -9.89 9.59 -0.31
CA THR A 112 -10.63 10.86 -0.13
C THR A 112 -11.29 11.36 -1.41
N ASN A 113 -10.55 11.34 -2.52
CA ASN A 113 -11.03 11.85 -3.81
C ASN A 113 -11.56 10.73 -4.72
N ASN A 114 -11.70 9.51 -4.21
CA ASN A 114 -12.18 8.40 -5.02
C ASN A 114 -13.72 8.38 -5.06
N SER A 115 -14.27 8.49 -6.26
CA SER A 115 -15.72 8.54 -6.48
C SER A 115 -16.51 7.35 -5.91
N VAL A 116 -15.90 6.16 -5.80
CA VAL A 116 -16.59 4.95 -5.28
C VAL A 116 -16.74 4.95 -3.75
N TRP A 117 -16.04 5.87 -3.08
CA TRP A 117 -16.08 6.09 -1.63
C TRP A 117 -16.91 7.32 -1.25
N ARG A 118 -17.61 7.93 -2.22
CA ARG A 118 -18.53 9.05 -1.94
C ARG A 118 -19.72 8.56 -1.11
N GLY A 119 -20.05 9.30 -0.04
CA GLY A 119 -21.13 8.93 0.88
C GLY A 119 -20.66 8.13 2.10
N ASP A 120 -19.45 8.41 2.58
CA ASP A 120 -18.86 7.91 3.83
C ASP A 120 -18.59 6.38 3.91
N SER A 121 -18.87 5.63 2.84
CA SER A 121 -18.64 4.18 2.78
C SER A 121 -18.53 3.64 1.36
N HIS A 122 -17.98 2.43 1.24
CA HIS A 122 -17.98 1.62 0.04
C HIS A 122 -18.56 0.23 0.39
N PHE A 123 -19.78 -0.07 -0.05
CA PHE A 123 -20.50 -1.30 0.32
C PHE A 123 -20.61 -1.55 1.83
N GLY A 124 -20.78 -0.50 2.62
CA GLY A 124 -20.85 -0.59 4.09
C GLY A 124 -19.49 -0.68 4.78
N LEU A 125 -18.38 -0.69 4.03
CA LEU A 125 -17.04 -0.54 4.57
C LEU A 125 -16.71 0.94 4.74
N ASN A 126 -16.15 1.30 5.88
CA ASN A 126 -15.85 2.70 6.21
C ASN A 126 -14.34 2.98 6.18
N PRO A 127 -13.93 4.18 5.71
CA PRO A 127 -12.58 4.68 5.91
C PRO A 127 -12.23 4.77 7.40
N GLY A 128 -10.95 4.73 7.69
CA GLY A 128 -10.37 4.70 9.04
C GLY A 128 -10.14 3.29 9.59
N ASN A 129 -10.24 2.25 8.76
CA ASN A 129 -10.12 0.85 9.20
C ASN A 129 -9.10 0.06 8.39
N ASN A 130 -8.65 -1.05 8.98
CA ASN A 130 -7.98 -2.11 8.26
C ASN A 130 -9.03 -3.02 7.61
N LEU A 131 -9.08 -2.99 6.28
CA LEU A 131 -10.06 -3.70 5.46
C LEU A 131 -9.41 -4.87 4.70
N SER A 132 -8.28 -5.40 5.17
CA SER A 132 -7.55 -6.47 4.47
C SER A 132 -8.41 -7.70 4.22
N ILE A 133 -9.21 -8.11 5.20
CA ILE A 133 -10.08 -9.30 5.11
C ILE A 133 -11.24 -9.05 4.13
N ASP A 134 -11.91 -7.90 4.27
CA ASP A 134 -13.02 -7.53 3.39
C ASP A 134 -12.55 -7.37 1.94
N PHE A 135 -11.39 -6.75 1.76
CA PHE A 135 -10.76 -6.57 0.46
C PHE A 135 -10.44 -7.92 -0.19
N ALA A 136 -9.82 -8.86 0.54
CA ALA A 136 -9.49 -10.18 0.01
C ALA A 136 -10.75 -10.97 -0.43
N THR A 137 -11.88 -10.73 0.23
CA THR A 137 -13.16 -11.41 -0.09
C THR A 137 -13.83 -10.83 -1.33
N CYS A 138 -13.84 -9.50 -1.47
CA CYS A 138 -14.56 -8.80 -2.54
C CYS A 138 -13.72 -8.55 -3.80
N HIS A 139 -12.40 -8.53 -3.66
CA HIS A 139 -11.47 -8.08 -4.69
C HIS A 139 -10.26 -9.01 -4.88
N PRO A 140 -10.47 -10.33 -5.09
CA PRO A 140 -9.37 -11.24 -5.36
C PRO A 140 -8.64 -10.80 -6.63
N GLY A 141 -7.35 -10.49 -6.50
CA GLY A 141 -6.51 -10.07 -7.64
C GLY A 141 -6.90 -8.73 -8.26
N ALA A 142 -7.54 -7.83 -7.50
CA ALA A 142 -7.93 -6.53 -8.04
C ALA A 142 -6.78 -5.51 -8.00
N MET A 143 -6.41 -5.01 -9.18
CA MET A 143 -5.49 -3.88 -9.35
C MET A 143 -6.06 -2.52 -8.87
N VAL A 144 -7.21 -2.49 -8.18
CA VAL A 144 -7.86 -1.22 -7.79
C VAL A 144 -6.98 -0.39 -6.84
N LEU A 145 -6.19 -1.05 -5.98
CA LEU A 145 -5.28 -0.38 -5.04
C LEU A 145 -4.12 0.33 -5.73
N THR A 146 -3.70 -0.13 -6.93
CA THR A 146 -2.56 0.45 -7.66
C THR A 146 -2.86 1.86 -8.19
N ARG A 147 -4.14 2.25 -8.20
CA ARG A 147 -4.61 3.57 -8.62
C ARG A 147 -4.82 4.53 -7.45
N LEU A 148 -4.65 4.07 -6.22
CA LEU A 148 -4.81 4.87 -5.02
C LEU A 148 -3.45 5.39 -4.54
N PRO A 149 -3.35 6.65 -4.09
CA PRO A 149 -2.14 7.15 -3.45
C PRO A 149 -1.84 6.37 -2.17
N ILE A 150 -0.60 5.93 -1.99
CA ILE A 150 -0.10 5.39 -0.73
C ILE A 150 0.26 6.58 0.17
N VAL A 151 -0.26 6.61 1.39
CA VAL A 151 -0.01 7.67 2.38
C VAL A 151 0.70 7.16 3.62
N GLY A 152 0.97 5.86 3.70
CA GLY A 152 1.81 5.26 4.74
C GLY A 152 1.51 3.79 4.96
N TYR A 153 1.83 3.32 6.16
CA TYR A 153 1.71 1.92 6.57
C TYR A 153 1.08 1.78 7.95
N LEU A 154 0.51 0.63 8.25
CA LEU A 154 0.17 0.28 9.62
C LEU A 154 1.44 -0.03 10.40
N ALA A 155 1.54 0.50 11.62
CA ALA A 155 2.52 0.03 12.58
C ALA A 155 2.16 -1.39 13.04
N THR A 156 3.15 -2.28 13.17
CA THR A 156 2.97 -3.51 13.95
C THR A 156 2.86 -3.15 15.42
N GLU A 157 2.00 -3.88 16.14
CA GLU A 157 2.03 -3.90 17.61
C GLU A 157 3.38 -4.42 18.14
#